data_AF-A0A418FMI2-F1
#
_entry.id   AF-A0A418FMI2-F1
#
_cell.length_a   1.000
_cell.length_b   1.000
_cell.length_c   1.000
_cell.angle_alpha   90.00
_cell.angle_beta   90.00
_cell.angle_gamma   90.00
#
_symmetry.space_group_name_H-M   'P 1'
#
loop_
_entity.id
_entity.type
_entity.pdbx_description
1 polymer ?
#
loop_
_entity_poly.entity_id
_entity_poly.type
_entity_poly.pdbx_seq_one_letter_code
_entity_poly.pdbx_strand_id
1 'polypeptide(L)'
;MRAPRSASISSDVGWANIVPAKATKSKLYQWSKAGGQQVLGKLCLVLLVIDVISNNWAIIDYVGDAKHLLTPMLDLNTPEAMLDQYAFPSNESPALMSKVGRFMVNTSFAHIQARGSHTFMLGTTVHPIHDSVNDICGQLVQTYPIKHPNATTVQLGNVLDSVTFIRGNALTHWFSDTNSARQATKGMNETQLTAMGYTPGRHSTDLRLTTPLVLPPPGQVTTGSVFMYRYFMKALCSGCVPITELGLDTCVIEYTYNENAKSLEITTSKAIMGGSHELGIIIQRRGGPIAALYVRFSTLLLLFGVYAASQKTVQWMDFTQQTLPQRLLRLIAPPLYRQPCTAIGLSDICFNSDIFVLLYTLTVLLDEEISMIYSRILNRWYANSGFDLWIELRLMSMTVRWLWLNCFLLKAAKWMCHFVSMAQYTGTNTVMGWLNFSSVTWMYLSVLLLFERNAFVEFGNSVIVDLHSTTQNLDATYVFFFDSWYVRALPTLAAGVIGNLAGLLALDHIVNRNHLTSFGLPEQPHVMRALAAATYKSKSPHPHRGNRDNKSATEDVEESQRSTATTGPRIVPDMDDTSRTETVSSSSELHVVVQDREGHMHVINAEKREMQALAVEVKILRDTNILLG
;
A
#
# COMPACT_ATOMS: atom_id res chain seq x y z
N MET A 1 -41.52 -46.14 67.16
CA MET A 1 -42.53 -45.07 67.03
C MET A 1 -42.10 -43.82 67.77
N ARG A 2 -41.52 -42.85 67.06
CA ARG A 2 -41.64 -41.39 67.27
C ARG A 2 -40.69 -40.73 66.26
N ALA A 3 -41.28 -40.23 65.19
CA ALA A 3 -40.65 -39.26 64.30
C ALA A 3 -40.96 -37.86 64.82
N PRO A 4 -40.04 -36.90 64.67
CA PRO A 4 -40.38 -35.51 64.47
C PRO A 4 -39.95 -35.02 63.08
N ARG A 5 -40.81 -34.13 62.56
CA ARG A 5 -40.77 -33.44 61.26
C ARG A 5 -39.55 -32.53 61.10
N SER A 6 -39.15 -32.29 59.84
CA SER A 6 -38.62 -30.98 59.42
C SER A 6 -39.03 -30.65 57.98
N ALA A 7 -39.25 -29.36 57.76
CA ALA A 7 -39.96 -28.72 56.67
C ALA A 7 -39.43 -28.95 55.25
N SER A 8 -40.36 -28.93 54.29
CA SER A 8 -40.12 -28.77 52.86
C SER A 8 -39.81 -27.31 52.52
N ILE A 9 -38.70 -27.06 51.80
CA ILE A 9 -38.47 -25.83 51.03
C ILE A 9 -37.98 -26.26 49.65
N SER A 10 -38.75 -25.92 48.62
CA SER A 10 -38.36 -26.00 47.21
C SER A 10 -37.46 -24.84 46.84
N SER A 11 -36.37 -25.09 46.11
CA SER A 11 -35.79 -24.09 45.23
C SER A 11 -35.04 -24.77 44.08
N ASP A 12 -35.75 -24.99 42.98
CA ASP A 12 -35.14 -25.08 41.65
C ASP A 12 -34.40 -23.77 41.37
N VAL A 13 -33.07 -23.79 41.41
CA VAL A 13 -32.22 -22.69 40.96
C VAL A 13 -31.54 -23.13 39.67
N GLY A 14 -32.11 -22.67 38.55
CA GLY A 14 -31.59 -22.90 37.21
C GLY A 14 -30.24 -22.20 37.00
N TRP A 15 -29.21 -22.99 36.70
CA TRP A 15 -27.86 -22.52 36.36
C TRP A 15 -27.70 -22.05 34.90
N ALA A 16 -28.79 -21.81 34.16
CA ALA A 16 -28.73 -21.47 32.74
C ALA A 16 -28.81 -19.95 32.42
N ASN A 17 -29.12 -19.08 33.38
CA ASN A 17 -29.51 -17.69 33.08
C ASN A 17 -28.61 -16.59 33.71
N ILE A 18 -27.30 -16.83 33.84
CA ILE A 18 -26.35 -15.75 34.18
C ILE A 18 -25.19 -15.75 33.19
N VAL A 19 -25.49 -15.50 31.91
CA VAL A 19 -24.51 -14.86 31.02
C VAL A 19 -24.71 -13.35 31.19
N PRO A 20 -23.79 -12.62 31.82
CA PRO A 20 -23.95 -11.18 31.97
C PRO A 20 -24.03 -10.53 30.58
N ALA A 21 -24.97 -9.61 30.37
CA ALA A 21 -25.17 -8.89 29.10
C ALA A 21 -23.90 -8.19 28.56
N LYS A 22 -22.86 -8.01 29.39
CA LYS A 22 -21.52 -7.57 29.00
C LYS A 22 -20.77 -8.60 28.11
N ALA A 23 -20.95 -9.90 28.34
CA ALA A 23 -20.31 -10.97 27.57
C ALA A 23 -20.92 -11.13 26.17
N THR A 24 -22.21 -10.82 26.00
CA THR A 24 -22.88 -10.85 24.69
C THR A 24 -22.48 -9.63 23.85
N LYS A 25 -22.36 -8.44 24.46
CA LYS A 25 -21.82 -7.24 23.82
C LYS A 25 -20.35 -7.40 23.42
N SER A 26 -19.52 -8.06 24.25
CA SER A 26 -18.12 -8.33 23.90
C SER A 26 -18.00 -9.33 22.77
N LYS A 27 -18.85 -10.36 22.71
CA LYS A 27 -18.88 -11.32 21.60
C LYS A 27 -19.33 -10.66 20.28
N LEU A 28 -20.40 -9.86 20.28
CA LEU A 28 -20.85 -9.17 19.06
C LEU A 28 -19.79 -8.18 18.56
N TYR A 29 -19.12 -7.47 19.47
CA TYR A 29 -18.01 -6.57 19.17
C TYR A 29 -16.79 -7.32 18.62
N GLN A 30 -16.42 -8.46 19.21
CA GLN A 30 -15.33 -9.31 18.73
C GLN A 30 -15.64 -9.94 17.36
N TRP A 31 -16.88 -10.36 17.12
CA TRP A 31 -17.33 -10.86 15.82
C TRP A 31 -17.35 -9.76 14.75
N SER A 32 -17.79 -8.55 15.11
CA SER A 32 -17.71 -7.38 14.22
C SER A 32 -16.26 -6.99 13.91
N LYS A 33 -15.34 -7.08 14.89
CA LYS A 33 -13.90 -6.82 14.71
C LYS A 33 -13.26 -7.87 13.80
N ALA A 34 -13.53 -9.15 14.05
CA ALA A 34 -13.03 -10.26 13.23
C ALA A 34 -13.59 -10.24 11.80
N GLY A 35 -14.88 -9.94 11.64
CA GLY A 35 -15.52 -9.76 10.33
C GLY A 35 -14.94 -8.58 9.56
N GLY A 36 -14.77 -7.43 10.22
CA GLY A 36 -14.16 -6.24 9.62
C GLY A 36 -12.74 -6.50 9.13
N GLN A 37 -11.91 -7.19 9.93
CA GLN A 37 -10.55 -7.56 9.53
C GLN A 37 -10.53 -8.44 8.27
N GLN A 38 -11.42 -9.43 8.17
CA GLN A 38 -11.48 -10.29 6.99
C GLN A 38 -11.93 -9.53 5.74
N VAL A 39 -12.89 -8.60 5.86
CA VAL A 39 -13.35 -7.78 4.74
C VAL A 39 -12.23 -6.86 4.24
N LEU A 40 -11.56 -6.14 5.14
CA LEU A 40 -10.44 -5.26 4.82
C LEU A 40 -9.26 -6.04 4.21
N GLY A 41 -8.94 -7.21 4.75
CA GLY A 41 -7.90 -8.09 4.20
C GLY A 41 -8.23 -8.58 2.79
N LYS A 42 -9.47 -9.00 2.53
CA LYS A 42 -9.93 -9.41 1.18
C LYS A 42 -9.91 -8.23 0.20
N LEU A 43 -10.35 -7.04 0.64
CA LEU A 43 -10.29 -5.84 -0.20
C LEU A 43 -8.85 -5.50 -0.57
N CYS A 44 -7.93 -5.52 0.38
CA CYS A 44 -6.51 -5.29 0.12
C CYS A 44 -5.95 -6.32 -0.87
N LEU A 45 -6.30 -7.60 -0.71
CA LEU A 45 -5.90 -8.65 -1.65
C LEU A 45 -6.45 -8.39 -3.07
N VAL A 46 -7.72 -8.01 -3.20
CA VAL A 46 -8.32 -7.68 -4.51
C VAL A 46 -7.58 -6.50 -5.15
N LEU A 47 -7.31 -5.43 -4.39
CA LEU A 47 -6.57 -4.28 -4.89
C LEU A 47 -5.14 -4.66 -5.32
N LEU A 48 -4.45 -5.55 -4.60
CA LEU A 48 -3.14 -6.05 -5.02
C LEU A 48 -3.19 -6.87 -6.31
N VAL A 49 -4.23 -7.69 -6.50
CA VAL A 49 -4.41 -8.45 -7.74
C VAL A 49 -4.66 -7.51 -8.92
N ILE A 50 -5.52 -6.50 -8.73
CA ILE A 50 -5.75 -5.44 -9.73
C ILE A 50 -4.45 -4.71 -10.03
N ASP A 51 -3.63 -4.42 -9.02
CA ASP A 51 -2.35 -3.75 -9.21
C ASP A 51 -1.40 -4.55 -10.11
N VAL A 52 -1.31 -5.86 -9.90
CA VAL A 52 -0.44 -6.75 -10.69
C VAL A 52 -0.91 -6.87 -12.14
N ILE A 53 -2.23 -6.92 -12.37
CA ILE A 53 -2.81 -7.19 -13.70
C ILE A 53 -2.97 -5.88 -14.50
N SER A 54 -3.45 -4.82 -13.86
CA SER A 54 -3.90 -3.59 -14.52
C SER A 54 -2.94 -2.40 -14.36
N ASN A 55 -2.05 -2.44 -13.38
CA ASN A 55 -1.04 -1.39 -13.13
C ASN A 55 0.38 -1.89 -13.43
N ASN A 56 0.49 -2.77 -14.43
CA ASN A 56 1.75 -3.24 -14.97
C ASN A 56 2.04 -2.52 -16.29
N TRP A 57 3.10 -1.72 -16.31
CA TRP A 57 3.45 -0.86 -17.45
C TRP A 57 3.68 -1.63 -18.75
N ALA A 58 4.22 -2.86 -18.68
CA ALA A 58 4.43 -3.69 -19.87
C ALA A 58 3.12 -4.27 -20.41
N ILE A 59 2.18 -4.63 -19.53
CA ILE A 59 0.85 -5.10 -19.94
C ILE A 59 0.07 -3.96 -20.58
N ILE A 60 0.09 -2.78 -19.96
CA ILE A 60 -0.60 -1.59 -20.47
C ILE A 60 -0.03 -1.15 -21.82
N ASP A 61 1.29 -1.17 -21.99
CA ASP A 61 1.95 -0.84 -23.26
C ASP A 61 1.54 -1.79 -24.41
N TYR A 62 1.33 -3.06 -24.08
CA TYR A 62 0.98 -4.08 -25.06
C TYR A 62 -0.52 -4.09 -25.41
N VAL A 63 -1.40 -4.02 -24.39
CA VAL A 63 -2.86 -4.22 -24.55
C VAL A 63 -3.64 -2.90 -24.58
N GLY A 64 -3.07 -1.80 -24.10
CA GLY A 64 -3.78 -0.53 -23.91
C GLY A 64 -4.09 0.28 -25.18
N ASP A 65 -3.68 -0.20 -26.35
CA ASP A 65 -3.99 0.38 -27.67
C ASP A 65 -3.68 1.88 -27.87
N ALA A 66 -2.77 2.47 -27.07
CA ALA A 66 -2.42 3.89 -27.20
C ALA A 66 -1.78 4.28 -28.54
N LYS A 67 -1.37 3.29 -29.35
CA LYS A 67 -0.62 3.52 -30.59
C LYS A 67 -1.47 4.18 -31.68
N HIS A 68 -2.80 3.98 -31.68
CA HIS A 68 -3.67 4.63 -32.66
C HIS A 68 -3.69 6.17 -32.49
N LEU A 69 -3.42 6.69 -31.28
CA LEU A 69 -3.30 8.12 -30.99
C LEU A 69 -2.08 8.78 -31.67
N LEU A 70 -1.17 7.99 -32.24
CA LEU A 70 0.03 8.49 -32.91
C LEU A 70 -0.18 8.74 -34.40
N THR A 71 -1.35 8.41 -34.94
CA THR A 71 -1.63 8.39 -36.39
C THR A 71 -1.19 9.66 -37.14
N PRO A 72 -1.52 10.89 -36.69
CA PRO A 72 -1.08 12.13 -37.34
C PRO A 72 0.43 12.37 -37.40
N MET A 73 1.21 11.67 -36.58
CA MET A 73 2.67 11.84 -36.46
C MET A 73 3.46 10.73 -37.14
N LEU A 74 2.79 9.74 -37.76
CA LEU A 74 3.47 8.57 -38.33
C LEU A 74 4.26 8.88 -39.60
N ASP A 75 3.88 9.92 -40.35
CA ASP A 75 4.52 10.37 -41.59
C ASP A 75 5.36 11.65 -41.40
N LEU A 76 5.40 12.17 -40.17
CA LEU A 76 6.15 13.36 -39.80
C LEU A 76 7.56 13.00 -39.28
N ASN A 77 8.58 13.46 -40.00
CA ASN A 77 9.98 13.21 -39.65
C ASN A 77 10.60 14.29 -38.76
N THR A 78 10.21 15.56 -38.94
CA THR A 78 10.73 16.70 -38.16
C THR A 78 9.62 17.72 -37.86
N PRO A 79 9.81 18.61 -36.87
CA PRO A 79 8.84 19.67 -36.59
C PRO A 79 8.63 20.63 -37.77
N GLU A 80 9.66 20.86 -38.59
CA GLU A 80 9.58 21.71 -39.78
C GLU A 80 8.72 21.06 -40.86
N ALA A 81 8.78 19.73 -41.01
CA ALA A 81 7.92 18.99 -41.94
C ALA A 81 6.43 19.13 -41.58
N MET A 82 6.09 19.36 -40.30
CA MET A 82 4.71 19.65 -39.90
C MET A 82 4.18 20.91 -40.57
N LEU A 83 5.03 21.93 -40.74
CA LEU A 83 4.60 23.19 -41.35
C LEU A 83 4.15 22.96 -42.79
N ASP A 84 4.71 21.98 -43.50
CA ASP A 84 4.36 21.70 -44.90
C ASP A 84 3.04 20.94 -45.05
N GLN A 85 2.70 20.08 -44.08
CA GLN A 85 1.47 19.28 -44.09
C GLN A 85 0.28 19.98 -43.43
N TYR A 86 0.51 20.71 -42.33
CA TYR A 86 -0.53 21.34 -41.52
C TYR A 86 -0.47 22.87 -41.63
N ALA A 87 -1.64 23.49 -41.69
CA ALA A 87 -1.79 24.94 -41.57
C ALA A 87 -1.72 25.32 -40.08
N PHE A 88 -0.81 26.23 -39.72
CA PHE A 88 -0.68 26.77 -38.37
C PHE A 88 -0.98 28.28 -38.34
N PRO A 89 -1.61 28.79 -37.27
CA PRO A 89 -1.78 30.22 -37.05
C PRO A 89 -0.42 30.93 -36.93
N SER A 90 -0.35 32.21 -37.26
CA SER A 90 0.92 32.96 -37.24
C SER A 90 1.60 32.93 -35.86
N ASN A 91 0.82 33.08 -34.79
CA ASN A 91 1.32 33.24 -33.41
C ASN A 91 1.43 31.90 -32.64
N GLU A 92 0.82 30.83 -33.15
CA GLU A 92 0.71 29.52 -32.50
C GLU A 92 1.23 28.42 -33.43
N SER A 93 2.42 28.68 -33.99
CA SER A 93 3.10 27.79 -34.94
C SER A 93 4.40 27.22 -34.36
N PRO A 94 4.87 26.06 -34.86
CA PRO A 94 6.18 25.51 -34.54
C PRO A 94 7.35 26.49 -34.68
N ALA A 95 7.21 27.48 -35.57
CA ALA A 95 8.22 28.50 -35.81
C ALA A 95 8.40 29.49 -34.64
N LEU A 96 7.39 29.72 -33.81
CA LEU A 96 7.46 30.66 -32.67
C LEU A 96 7.57 29.98 -31.31
N MET A 97 7.72 28.66 -31.27
CA MET A 97 7.98 27.91 -30.05
C MET A 97 9.30 28.32 -29.39
N SER A 98 9.35 28.29 -28.06
CA SER A 98 10.60 28.44 -27.33
C SER A 98 11.58 27.30 -27.64
N LYS A 99 12.86 27.49 -27.29
CA LYS A 99 13.88 26.44 -27.43
C LYS A 99 13.52 25.18 -26.65
N VAL A 100 12.94 25.32 -25.46
CA VAL A 100 12.50 24.18 -24.65
C VAL A 100 11.30 23.50 -25.29
N GLY A 101 10.33 24.26 -25.80
CA GLY A 101 9.18 23.73 -26.54
C GLY A 101 9.62 22.92 -27.77
N ARG A 102 10.49 23.49 -28.60
CA ARG A 102 11.07 22.79 -29.77
C ARG A 102 11.81 21.52 -29.38
N PHE A 103 12.60 21.57 -28.30
CA PHE A 103 13.29 20.39 -27.76
C PHE A 103 12.30 19.29 -27.33
N MET A 104 11.22 19.65 -26.64
CA MET A 104 10.20 18.69 -26.20
C MET A 104 9.46 18.04 -27.37
N VAL A 105 9.11 18.82 -28.40
CA VAL A 105 8.48 18.29 -29.63
C VAL A 105 9.44 17.38 -30.38
N ASN A 106 10.69 17.80 -30.59
CA ASN A 106 11.68 16.98 -31.30
C ASN A 106 11.98 15.67 -30.56
N THR A 107 12.08 15.72 -29.23
CA THR A 107 12.30 14.53 -28.40
C THR A 107 11.09 13.58 -28.44
N SER A 108 9.86 14.13 -28.42
CA SER A 108 8.64 13.33 -28.58
C SER A 108 8.57 12.65 -29.94
N PHE A 109 8.95 13.34 -31.02
CA PHE A 109 9.06 12.73 -32.35
C PHE A 109 10.06 11.59 -32.38
N ALA A 110 11.26 11.80 -31.83
CA ALA A 110 12.28 10.77 -31.74
C ALA A 110 11.77 9.54 -30.97
N HIS A 111 11.01 9.73 -29.90
CA HIS A 111 10.39 8.64 -29.14
C HIS A 111 9.31 7.88 -29.92
N ILE A 112 8.50 8.58 -30.73
CA ILE A 112 7.46 7.97 -31.57
C ILE A 112 8.10 7.17 -32.72
N GLN A 113 9.09 7.75 -33.40
CA GLN A 113 9.75 7.16 -34.58
C GLN A 113 10.68 6.00 -34.23
N ALA A 114 11.38 6.06 -33.10
CA ALA A 114 12.33 5.02 -32.72
C ALA A 114 11.67 3.64 -32.54
N ARG A 115 10.33 3.57 -32.40
CA ARG A 115 9.50 2.35 -32.26
C ARG A 115 10.12 1.30 -31.30
N GLY A 116 10.92 1.74 -30.34
CA GLY A 116 11.92 0.93 -29.65
C GLY A 116 11.55 0.55 -28.22
N SER A 117 12.40 -0.29 -27.59
CA SER A 117 12.21 -0.87 -26.26
C SER A 117 12.39 0.10 -25.06
N HIS A 118 12.61 1.38 -25.34
CA HIS A 118 13.04 2.40 -24.37
C HIS A 118 11.92 3.34 -23.90
N THR A 119 10.72 3.25 -24.45
CA THR A 119 9.55 4.02 -24.04
C THR A 119 8.37 3.09 -23.81
N PHE A 120 7.48 3.48 -22.91
CA PHE A 120 6.16 2.88 -22.76
C PHE A 120 5.11 3.82 -23.36
N MET A 121 4.23 3.28 -24.18
CA MET A 121 3.05 3.92 -24.74
C MET A 121 1.83 3.38 -24.00
N LEU A 122 1.53 4.01 -22.87
CA LEU A 122 0.53 3.52 -21.93
C LEU A 122 -0.85 4.01 -22.32
N GLY A 123 -1.72 3.08 -22.72
CA GLY A 123 -3.16 3.36 -22.89
C GLY A 123 -3.83 3.47 -21.54
N THR A 124 -4.54 4.56 -21.30
CA THR A 124 -5.16 4.78 -19.99
C THR A 124 -6.57 4.23 -19.95
N THR A 125 -7.49 4.90 -20.63
CA THR A 125 -8.94 4.63 -20.74
C THR A 125 -9.58 5.65 -21.67
N VAL A 126 -10.89 5.47 -21.92
CA VAL A 126 -11.76 6.46 -22.57
C VAL A 126 -12.56 7.18 -21.49
N HIS A 127 -12.63 8.51 -21.56
CA HIS A 127 -13.30 9.36 -20.58
C HIS A 127 -14.49 10.10 -21.20
N PRO A 128 -15.71 10.01 -20.66
CA PRO A 128 -16.84 10.78 -21.17
C PRO A 128 -16.69 12.27 -20.83
N ILE A 129 -16.98 13.13 -21.80
CA ILE A 129 -16.91 14.59 -21.65
C ILE A 129 -18.28 15.09 -21.13
N HIS A 130 -18.39 15.28 -19.82
CA HIS A 130 -19.60 15.82 -19.18
C HIS A 130 -19.44 17.23 -18.62
N ASP A 131 -18.20 17.68 -18.43
CA ASP A 131 -17.86 19.01 -17.94
C ASP A 131 -17.09 19.80 -19.00
N SER A 132 -17.38 21.09 -19.11
CA SER A 132 -16.61 22.09 -19.85
C SER A 132 -15.11 22.10 -19.52
N VAL A 133 -14.69 21.67 -18.32
CA VAL A 133 -13.27 21.56 -17.95
C VAL A 133 -12.54 20.50 -18.78
N ASN A 134 -13.25 19.46 -19.21
CA ASN A 134 -12.74 18.42 -20.10
C ASN A 134 -12.90 18.80 -21.60
N ASP A 135 -13.57 19.91 -21.93
CA ASP A 135 -13.60 20.43 -23.29
C ASP A 135 -12.27 21.13 -23.62
N ILE A 136 -11.40 20.40 -24.30
CA ILE A 136 -10.13 20.96 -24.76
C ILE A 136 -10.26 21.64 -26.12
N CYS A 137 -11.29 21.41 -26.93
CA CYS A 137 -11.37 21.80 -28.35
C CYS A 137 -11.23 23.31 -28.64
N GLY A 138 -11.44 24.18 -27.65
CA GLY A 138 -11.42 25.64 -27.81
C GLY A 138 -10.13 26.24 -28.37
N GLN A 139 -8.98 25.55 -28.27
CA GLN A 139 -7.70 26.04 -28.82
C GLN A 139 -7.67 26.09 -30.36
N LEU A 140 -8.62 25.43 -31.06
CA LEU A 140 -8.73 25.51 -32.52
C LEU A 140 -9.31 26.84 -33.02
N VAL A 141 -9.82 27.71 -32.14
CA VAL A 141 -10.40 29.01 -32.52
C VAL A 141 -9.28 29.98 -32.87
N GLN A 142 -8.87 29.94 -34.14
CA GLN A 142 -7.78 30.74 -34.70
C GLN A 142 -8.01 31.01 -36.19
N THR A 143 -7.16 31.87 -36.76
CA THR A 143 -7.06 32.09 -38.21
C THR A 143 -5.88 31.32 -38.78
N TYR A 144 -6.17 30.48 -39.78
CA TYR A 144 -5.22 29.56 -40.41
C TYR A 144 -4.91 29.98 -41.85
N PRO A 145 -3.65 30.13 -42.26
CA PRO A 145 -3.28 30.45 -43.63
C PRO A 145 -3.43 29.22 -44.54
N ILE A 146 -4.03 29.41 -45.72
CA ILE A 146 -4.15 28.37 -46.74
C ILE A 146 -3.00 28.53 -47.75
N LYS A 147 -2.04 27.60 -47.69
CA LYS A 147 -0.83 27.62 -48.53
C LYS A 147 -1.12 27.38 -50.02
N HIS A 148 -2.10 26.51 -50.32
CA HIS A 148 -2.39 26.08 -51.68
C HIS A 148 -3.72 26.67 -52.16
N PRO A 149 -3.73 27.50 -53.23
CA PRO A 149 -4.94 28.21 -53.67
C PRO A 149 -6.05 27.28 -54.21
N ASN A 150 -5.69 26.07 -54.64
CA ASN A 150 -6.64 25.08 -55.16
C ASN A 150 -6.90 23.94 -54.16
N ALA A 151 -6.56 24.12 -52.87
CA ALA A 151 -6.84 23.11 -51.86
C ALA A 151 -8.35 22.89 -51.72
N THR A 152 -8.77 21.63 -51.70
CA THR A 152 -10.14 21.24 -51.34
C THR A 152 -10.25 20.84 -49.87
N THR A 153 -9.13 20.45 -49.27
CA THR A 153 -9.02 20.04 -47.87
C THR A 153 -7.80 20.68 -47.23
N VAL A 154 -7.90 20.95 -45.93
CA VAL A 154 -6.79 21.47 -45.13
C VAL A 154 -6.69 20.71 -43.81
N GLN A 155 -5.48 20.37 -43.39
CA GLN A 155 -5.23 19.88 -42.04
C GLN A 155 -4.77 21.04 -41.18
N LEU A 156 -5.32 21.16 -39.98
CA LEU A 156 -5.02 22.25 -39.06
C LEU A 156 -4.10 21.77 -37.95
N GLY A 157 -3.13 22.60 -37.62
CA GLY A 157 -2.21 22.40 -36.51
C GLY A 157 -2.20 23.61 -35.59
N ASN A 158 -2.03 23.39 -34.30
CA ASN A 158 -1.87 24.47 -33.32
C ASN A 158 -0.78 24.09 -32.31
N VAL A 159 0.11 25.01 -31.99
CA VAL A 159 1.10 24.81 -30.92
C VAL A 159 1.10 25.99 -29.98
N LEU A 160 0.88 25.69 -28.70
CA LEU A 160 1.01 26.67 -27.62
C LEU A 160 2.03 26.19 -26.59
N ASP A 161 3.05 27.01 -26.36
CA ASP A 161 4.08 26.74 -25.36
C ASP A 161 3.84 27.57 -24.10
N SER A 162 4.12 27.00 -22.94
CA SER A 162 3.81 27.62 -21.66
C SER A 162 4.69 27.13 -20.52
N VAL A 163 4.89 28.01 -19.54
CA VAL A 163 5.47 27.66 -18.25
C VAL A 163 4.41 27.84 -17.18
N THR A 164 4.10 26.76 -16.46
CA THR A 164 3.16 26.81 -15.35
C THR A 164 3.89 27.32 -14.11
N PHE A 165 3.45 28.47 -13.60
CA PHE A 165 3.89 29.08 -12.36
C PHE A 165 2.99 28.64 -11.21
N ILE A 166 3.59 28.30 -10.07
CA ILE A 166 2.87 27.76 -8.90
C ILE A 166 3.27 28.55 -7.66
N ARG A 167 2.30 28.95 -6.84
CA ARG A 167 2.52 29.63 -5.56
C ARG A 167 2.12 28.73 -4.39
N GLY A 168 2.99 28.63 -3.39
CA GLY A 168 2.70 27.88 -2.16
C GLY A 168 2.80 26.36 -2.32
N ASN A 169 2.34 25.65 -1.28
CA ASN A 169 2.21 24.20 -1.18
C ASN A 169 1.04 23.86 -0.24
N ALA A 170 0.77 22.56 -0.03
CA ALA A 170 -0.37 22.13 0.78
C ALA A 170 -0.34 22.69 2.23
N LEU A 171 0.84 22.80 2.84
CA LEU A 171 0.97 23.34 4.19
C LEU A 171 0.75 24.86 4.21
N THR A 172 1.25 25.61 3.22
CA THR A 172 0.99 27.05 3.16
C THR A 172 -0.47 27.35 2.82
N HIS A 173 -1.15 26.46 2.09
CA HIS A 173 -2.60 26.60 1.86
C HIS A 173 -3.41 26.39 3.15
N TRP A 174 -2.97 25.50 4.05
CA TRP A 174 -3.66 25.26 5.31
C TRP A 174 -3.32 26.25 6.43
N PHE A 175 -2.06 26.68 6.51
CA PHE A 175 -1.54 27.45 7.65
C PHE A 175 -1.21 28.91 7.31
N SER A 176 -1.41 29.32 6.06
CA SER A 176 -1.12 30.67 5.58
C SER A 176 -2.20 31.11 4.58
N ASP A 177 -2.05 32.31 4.02
CA ASP A 177 -3.04 32.97 3.15
C ASP A 177 -2.80 32.71 1.66
N THR A 178 -1.85 31.85 1.30
CA THR A 178 -1.46 31.62 -0.11
C THR A 178 -2.61 31.28 -1.06
N ASN A 179 -3.67 30.62 -0.57
CA ASN A 179 -4.89 30.31 -1.35
C ASN A 179 -5.91 31.48 -1.37
N SER A 180 -6.02 32.23 -0.28
CA SER A 180 -6.98 33.34 -0.14
C SER A 180 -6.45 34.70 -0.64
N ALA A 181 -5.14 34.87 -0.69
CA ALA A 181 -4.48 36.08 -1.13
C ALA A 181 -4.67 36.27 -2.65
N ARG A 182 -4.63 37.53 -3.10
CA ARG A 182 -4.82 37.92 -4.51
C ARG A 182 -4.01 37.01 -5.44
N GLN A 183 -4.72 36.34 -6.35
CA GLN A 183 -4.12 35.45 -7.35
C GLN A 183 -3.63 36.25 -8.56
N ALA A 184 -2.68 35.68 -9.30
CA ALA A 184 -2.17 36.29 -10.52
C ALA A 184 -3.25 36.29 -11.60
N THR A 185 -3.23 37.28 -12.49
CA THR A 185 -4.15 37.36 -13.63
C THR A 185 -3.45 36.86 -14.90
N LYS A 186 -4.23 36.31 -15.83
CA LYS A 186 -3.72 35.92 -17.16
C LYS A 186 -3.06 37.12 -17.85
N GLY A 187 -1.90 36.92 -18.46
CA GLY A 187 -1.14 37.95 -19.15
C GLY A 187 -0.14 38.73 -18.30
N MET A 188 0.02 38.41 -17.01
CA MET A 188 1.13 38.93 -16.20
C MET A 188 2.48 38.38 -16.68
N ASN A 189 3.51 39.21 -16.68
CA ASN A 189 4.87 38.82 -17.06
C ASN A 189 5.59 38.09 -15.91
N GLU A 190 6.67 37.37 -16.23
CA GLU A 190 7.45 36.60 -15.25
C GLU A 190 7.90 37.42 -14.03
N THR A 191 8.37 38.65 -14.22
CA THR A 191 8.84 39.51 -13.12
C THR A 191 7.71 39.84 -12.13
N GLN A 192 6.49 40.00 -12.63
CA GLN A 192 5.30 40.25 -11.81
C GLN A 192 4.89 38.99 -11.05
N LEU A 193 4.95 37.82 -11.70
CA LEU A 193 4.63 36.54 -11.08
C LEU A 193 5.60 36.22 -9.93
N THR A 194 6.90 36.39 -10.16
CA THR A 194 7.92 36.18 -9.14
C THR A 194 7.77 37.15 -7.97
N ALA A 195 7.43 38.42 -8.23
CA ALA A 195 7.14 39.40 -7.19
C ALA A 195 5.91 39.01 -6.33
N MET A 196 4.97 38.24 -6.89
CA MET A 196 3.80 37.70 -6.18
C MET A 196 4.07 36.34 -5.50
N GLY A 197 5.32 35.84 -5.53
CA GLY A 197 5.74 34.59 -4.90
C GLY A 197 5.46 33.32 -5.71
N TYR A 198 5.17 33.45 -7.01
CA TYR A 198 5.04 32.30 -7.89
C TYR A 198 6.43 31.81 -8.34
N THR A 199 6.60 30.49 -8.43
CA THR A 199 7.81 29.88 -8.97
C THR A 199 7.50 29.01 -10.20
N PRO A 200 8.37 28.97 -11.23
CA PRO A 200 8.21 28.08 -12.37
C PRO A 200 8.23 26.60 -11.93
N GLY A 201 7.16 25.86 -12.23
CA GLY A 201 7.00 24.47 -11.77
C GLY A 201 6.91 23.41 -12.87
N ARG A 202 6.63 23.80 -14.12
CA ARG A 202 6.53 22.85 -15.25
C ARG A 202 6.60 23.58 -16.60
N HIS A 203 7.39 23.05 -17.53
CA HIS A 203 7.30 23.41 -18.95
C HIS A 203 6.22 22.57 -19.62
N SER A 204 5.38 23.20 -20.44
CA SER A 204 4.28 22.52 -21.11
C SER A 204 4.14 23.02 -22.55
N THR A 205 4.16 22.09 -23.50
CA THR A 205 3.89 22.38 -24.91
C THR A 205 2.68 21.58 -25.35
N ASP A 206 1.63 22.27 -25.81
CA ASP A 206 0.38 21.68 -26.30
C ASP A 206 0.36 21.75 -27.82
N LEU A 207 0.71 20.62 -28.47
CA LEU A 207 0.62 20.43 -29.92
C LEU A 207 -0.71 19.74 -30.24
N ARG A 208 -1.44 20.30 -31.19
CA ARG A 208 -2.73 19.77 -31.64
C ARG A 208 -2.75 19.65 -33.14
N LEU A 209 -3.19 18.50 -33.63
CA LEU A 209 -3.25 18.17 -35.04
C LEU A 209 -4.64 17.63 -35.36
N THR A 210 -5.19 18.01 -36.50
CA THR A 210 -6.54 17.60 -36.90
C THR A 210 -6.53 16.72 -38.13
N THR A 211 -7.57 15.91 -38.28
CA THR A 211 -7.86 15.25 -39.56
C THR A 211 -8.21 16.28 -40.65
N PRO A 212 -8.06 15.93 -41.94
CA PRO A 212 -8.38 16.86 -43.03
C PRO A 212 -9.80 17.40 -42.95
N LEU A 213 -9.92 18.73 -43.01
CA LEU A 213 -11.16 19.47 -43.04
C LEU A 213 -11.46 19.92 -44.48
N VAL A 214 -12.71 19.77 -44.92
CA VAL A 214 -13.14 20.23 -46.26
C VAL A 214 -13.34 21.73 -46.26
N LEU A 215 -12.74 22.42 -47.24
CA LEU A 215 -12.87 23.86 -47.40
C LEU A 215 -14.25 24.21 -47.97
N PRO A 216 -15.04 25.08 -47.31
CA PRO A 216 -16.35 25.49 -47.79
C PRO A 216 -16.21 26.52 -48.92
N PRO A 217 -17.29 26.78 -49.66
CA PRO A 217 -17.34 27.91 -50.58
C PRO A 217 -16.94 29.22 -49.88
N PRO A 218 -16.24 30.15 -50.57
CA PRO A 218 -15.80 31.41 -49.99
C PRO A 218 -16.94 32.21 -49.35
N GLY A 219 -16.73 32.72 -48.14
CA GLY A 219 -17.69 33.53 -47.39
C GLY A 219 -18.85 32.77 -46.75
N GLN A 220 -18.95 31.45 -46.95
CA GLN A 220 -19.99 30.63 -46.34
C GLN A 220 -19.55 30.10 -44.96
N VAL A 221 -20.35 30.39 -43.93
CA VAL A 221 -20.20 29.77 -42.60
C VAL A 221 -20.66 28.31 -42.68
N THR A 222 -19.80 27.38 -42.32
CA THR A 222 -20.09 25.95 -42.31
C THR A 222 -19.79 25.37 -40.94
N THR A 223 -20.62 24.44 -40.49
CA THR A 223 -20.40 23.67 -39.27
C THR A 223 -19.98 22.25 -39.63
N GLY A 224 -18.94 21.74 -38.98
CA GLY A 224 -18.43 20.39 -39.22
C GLY A 224 -17.84 19.76 -37.97
N SER A 225 -17.73 18.44 -37.97
CA SER A 225 -17.01 17.68 -36.95
C SER A 225 -15.62 17.31 -37.44
N VAL A 226 -14.60 17.51 -36.61
CA VAL A 226 -13.22 17.15 -36.91
C VAL A 226 -12.61 16.38 -35.75
N PHE A 227 -11.80 15.37 -36.05
CA PHE A 227 -11.00 14.70 -35.03
C PHE A 227 -9.76 15.53 -34.72
N MET A 228 -9.53 15.79 -33.44
CA MET A 228 -8.39 16.54 -32.92
C MET A 228 -7.54 15.64 -32.05
N TYR A 229 -6.32 15.39 -32.49
CA TYR A 229 -5.28 14.73 -31.71
C TYR A 229 -4.51 15.77 -30.91
N ARG A 230 -4.26 15.46 -29.64
CA ARG A 230 -3.50 16.30 -28.73
C ARG A 230 -2.25 15.58 -28.27
N TYR A 231 -1.13 16.27 -28.35
CA TYR A 231 0.16 15.88 -27.84
C TYR A 231 0.60 16.94 -26.84
N PHE A 232 0.33 16.68 -25.56
CA PHE A 232 0.64 17.61 -24.49
C PHE A 232 1.93 17.17 -23.78
N MET A 233 3.05 17.72 -24.24
CA MET A 233 4.37 17.46 -23.69
C MET A 233 4.57 18.24 -22.40
N LYS A 234 5.10 17.58 -21.37
CA LYS A 234 5.39 18.15 -20.06
C LYS A 234 6.81 17.82 -19.65
N ALA A 235 7.59 18.83 -19.31
CA ALA A 235 8.91 18.64 -18.70
C ALA A 235 8.95 19.23 -17.29
N LEU A 236 9.52 18.46 -16.36
CA LEU A 236 9.64 18.83 -14.94
C LEU A 236 10.92 19.63 -14.64
N CYS A 237 11.82 19.76 -15.61
CA CYS A 237 12.97 20.65 -15.54
C CYS A 237 13.32 21.16 -16.95
N SER A 238 14.04 22.27 -17.04
CA SER A 238 14.56 22.72 -18.34
C SER A 238 15.57 21.70 -18.91
N GLY A 239 15.24 21.11 -20.06
CA GLY A 239 16.07 20.10 -20.73
C GLY A 239 15.84 18.65 -20.27
N CYS A 240 14.92 18.40 -19.34
CA CYS A 240 14.49 17.05 -18.99
C CYS A 240 13.73 16.39 -20.16
N VAL A 241 13.86 15.06 -20.30
CA VAL A 241 13.03 14.28 -21.21
C VAL A 241 11.55 14.49 -20.86
N PRO A 242 10.70 14.91 -21.83
CA PRO A 242 9.31 15.20 -21.55
C PRO A 242 8.49 13.91 -21.38
N ILE A 243 7.41 14.04 -20.63
CA ILE A 243 6.28 13.09 -20.63
C ILE A 243 5.26 13.62 -21.62
N THR A 244 4.73 12.78 -22.50
CA THR A 244 3.78 13.22 -23.52
C THR A 244 2.42 12.61 -23.24
N GLU A 245 1.46 13.45 -22.85
CA GLU A 245 0.05 13.07 -22.77
C GLU A 245 -0.54 13.09 -24.17
N LEU A 246 -1.22 12.00 -24.54
CA LEU A 246 -1.88 11.79 -25.81
C LEU A 246 -3.38 11.90 -25.60
N GLY A 247 -4.06 12.61 -26.50
CA GLY A 247 -5.50 12.79 -26.47
C GLY A 247 -6.12 12.66 -27.86
N LEU A 248 -7.35 12.17 -27.95
CA LEU A 248 -8.17 12.23 -29.15
C LEU A 248 -9.59 12.64 -28.78
N ASP A 249 -10.03 13.75 -29.38
CA ASP A 249 -11.37 14.31 -29.21
C ASP A 249 -12.05 14.51 -30.57
N THR A 250 -13.38 14.48 -30.56
CA THR A 250 -14.19 14.97 -31.69
C THR A 250 -14.69 16.37 -31.38
N CYS A 251 -14.21 17.35 -32.15
CA CYS A 251 -14.57 18.75 -32.00
C CYS A 251 -15.61 19.15 -33.04
N VAL A 252 -16.66 19.86 -32.61
CA VAL A 252 -17.60 20.55 -33.49
C VAL A 252 -17.09 21.96 -33.69
N ILE A 253 -16.84 22.31 -34.94
CA ILE A 253 -16.27 23.60 -35.32
C ILE A 253 -17.21 24.36 -36.27
N GLU A 254 -17.26 25.67 -36.10
CA GLU A 254 -17.83 26.59 -37.07
C GLU A 254 -16.70 27.38 -37.73
N TYR A 255 -16.70 27.41 -39.05
CA TYR A 255 -15.58 27.95 -39.79
C TYR A 255 -16.00 28.56 -41.12
N THR A 256 -15.20 29.52 -41.58
CA THR A 256 -15.42 30.29 -42.82
C THR A 256 -14.13 30.38 -43.61
N TYR A 257 -14.24 30.28 -44.94
CA TYR A 257 -13.10 30.46 -45.83
C TYR A 257 -13.13 31.86 -46.47
N ASN A 258 -12.03 32.61 -46.31
CA ASN A 258 -11.84 33.91 -46.94
C ASN A 258 -10.83 33.79 -48.10
N GLU A 259 -11.33 33.91 -49.33
CA GLU A 259 -10.53 33.79 -50.55
C GLU A 259 -9.53 34.94 -50.70
N ASN A 260 -9.92 36.17 -50.35
CA ASN A 260 -9.06 37.35 -50.49
C ASN A 260 -7.85 37.30 -49.55
N ALA A 261 -8.07 36.89 -48.30
CA ALA A 261 -7.02 36.72 -47.30
C ALA A 261 -6.29 35.38 -47.41
N LYS A 262 -6.81 34.45 -48.24
CA LYS A 262 -6.38 33.05 -48.32
C LYS A 262 -6.27 32.42 -46.93
N SER A 263 -7.28 32.64 -46.11
CA SER A 263 -7.30 32.19 -44.72
C SER A 263 -8.60 31.48 -44.37
N LEU A 264 -8.50 30.46 -43.53
CA LEU A 264 -9.62 29.80 -42.89
C LEU A 264 -9.75 30.36 -41.47
N GLU A 265 -10.93 30.86 -41.12
CA GLU A 265 -11.22 31.37 -39.79
C GLU A 265 -12.16 30.40 -39.07
N ILE A 266 -11.74 29.91 -37.91
CA ILE A 266 -12.59 29.12 -37.01
C ILE A 266 -13.15 30.08 -35.96
N THR A 267 -14.47 30.23 -35.96
CA THR A 267 -15.18 31.15 -35.04
C THR A 267 -15.54 30.48 -33.73
N THR A 268 -15.93 29.21 -33.76
CA THR A 268 -16.24 28.42 -32.57
C THR A 268 -15.69 27.01 -32.70
N SER A 269 -15.26 26.43 -31.58
CA SER A 269 -14.79 25.04 -31.49
C SER A 269 -15.10 24.51 -30.09
N LYS A 270 -15.85 23.42 -30.01
CA LYS A 270 -16.24 22.78 -28.75
C LYS A 270 -16.27 21.26 -28.88
N ALA A 271 -15.96 20.56 -27.81
CA ALA A 271 -16.14 19.12 -27.73
C ALA A 271 -17.64 18.77 -27.73
N ILE A 272 -17.98 17.59 -28.25
CA ILE A 272 -19.34 17.06 -28.18
C ILE A 272 -19.62 16.65 -26.73
N MET A 273 -20.59 17.29 -26.08
CA MET A 273 -21.04 16.90 -24.74
C MET A 273 -21.62 15.49 -24.77
N GLY A 274 -21.16 14.63 -23.85
CA GLY A 274 -21.45 13.19 -23.86
C GLY A 274 -20.61 12.39 -24.86
N GLY A 275 -19.73 13.04 -25.63
CA GLY A 275 -18.69 12.40 -26.41
C GLY A 275 -17.57 11.84 -25.52
N SER A 276 -16.55 11.29 -26.17
CA SER A 276 -15.44 10.61 -25.49
C SER A 276 -14.10 11.27 -25.78
N HIS A 277 -13.28 11.40 -24.74
CA HIS A 277 -11.86 11.71 -24.77
C HIS A 277 -11.06 10.42 -24.63
N GLU A 278 -10.27 10.05 -25.64
CA GLU A 278 -9.35 8.92 -25.52
C GLU A 278 -8.00 9.40 -25.01
N LEU A 279 -7.48 8.74 -23.96
CA LEU A 279 -6.29 9.20 -23.23
C LEU A 279 -5.15 8.17 -23.28
N GLY A 280 -3.96 8.64 -23.62
CA GLY A 280 -2.73 7.86 -23.61
C GLY A 280 -1.56 8.65 -23.02
N ILE A 281 -0.46 7.97 -22.70
CA ILE A 281 0.74 8.59 -22.14
C ILE A 281 1.98 7.92 -22.72
N ILE A 282 2.94 8.72 -23.20
CA ILE A 282 4.29 8.27 -23.52
C ILE A 282 5.20 8.62 -22.35
N ILE A 283 5.89 7.62 -21.81
CA ILE A 283 6.89 7.79 -20.76
C ILE A 283 8.15 6.96 -21.04
N GLN A 284 9.30 7.45 -20.62
CA GLN A 284 10.56 6.71 -20.78
C GLN A 284 10.61 5.49 -19.86
N ARG A 285 11.08 4.36 -20.39
CA ARG A 285 11.35 3.15 -19.60
C ARG A 285 12.62 3.37 -18.78
N ARG A 286 12.46 3.59 -17.47
CA ARG A 286 13.56 3.75 -16.53
C ARG A 286 13.97 2.43 -15.88
N GLY A 287 15.21 2.39 -15.36
CA GLY A 287 15.73 1.22 -14.64
C GLY A 287 14.99 0.92 -13.33
N GLY A 288 14.41 1.93 -12.68
CA GLY A 288 13.65 1.80 -11.43
C GLY A 288 12.51 0.77 -11.52
N PRO A 289 11.50 0.96 -12.39
CA PRO A 289 10.42 0.00 -12.59
C PRO A 289 10.89 -1.41 -12.97
N ILE A 290 11.98 -1.52 -13.74
CA ILE A 290 12.57 -2.82 -14.09
C ILE A 290 13.13 -3.51 -12.83
N ALA A 291 13.89 -2.79 -12.01
CA ALA A 291 14.40 -3.29 -10.74
C ALA A 291 13.25 -3.63 -9.78
N ALA A 292 12.19 -2.82 -9.74
CA ALA A 292 11.00 -3.07 -8.93
C ALA A 292 10.36 -4.42 -9.28
N LEU A 293 10.29 -4.79 -10.56
CA LEU A 293 9.77 -6.11 -10.99
C LEU A 293 10.60 -7.27 -10.43
N TYR A 294 11.93 -7.21 -10.50
CA TYR A 294 12.80 -8.26 -9.97
C TYR A 294 12.70 -8.38 -8.44
N VAL A 295 12.62 -7.25 -7.74
CA VAL A 295 12.46 -7.24 -6.28
C VAL A 295 11.07 -7.75 -5.89
N ARG A 296 10.00 -7.39 -6.62
CA ARG A 296 8.64 -7.94 -6.40
C ARG A 296 8.63 -9.45 -6.59
N PHE A 297 9.25 -9.96 -7.66
CA PHE A 297 9.35 -11.40 -7.90
C PHE A 297 10.07 -12.12 -6.76
N SER A 298 11.21 -11.60 -6.31
CA SER A 298 11.96 -12.14 -5.17
C SER A 298 11.14 -12.10 -3.87
N THR A 299 10.39 -11.02 -3.66
CA THR A 299 9.53 -10.84 -2.47
C THR A 299 8.36 -11.83 -2.46
N LEU A 300 7.77 -12.14 -3.62
CA LEU A 300 6.76 -13.17 -3.75
C LEU A 300 7.32 -14.57 -3.47
N LEU A 301 8.51 -14.90 -4.00
CA LEU A 301 9.17 -16.17 -3.69
C LEU A 301 9.45 -16.33 -2.19
N LEU A 302 9.94 -15.27 -1.55
CA LEU A 302 10.12 -15.21 -0.10
C LEU A 302 8.79 -15.46 0.62
N LEU A 303 7.72 -14.77 0.22
CA LEU A 303 6.40 -14.91 0.83
C LEU A 303 5.87 -16.34 0.73
N PHE A 304 5.95 -16.95 -0.46
CA PHE A 304 5.53 -18.34 -0.65
C PHE A 304 6.39 -19.31 0.16
N GLY A 305 7.72 -19.11 0.19
CA GLY A 305 8.63 -19.95 0.97
C GLY A 305 8.34 -19.87 2.47
N VAL A 306 8.24 -18.67 3.02
CA VAL A 306 7.97 -18.43 4.45
C VAL A 306 6.57 -18.92 4.82
N TYR A 307 5.56 -18.66 3.99
CA TYR A 307 4.20 -19.14 4.25
C TYR A 307 4.12 -20.67 4.18
N ALA A 308 4.70 -21.31 3.17
CA ALA A 308 4.71 -22.76 3.05
C ALA A 308 5.50 -23.45 4.18
N ALA A 309 6.51 -22.77 4.73
CA ALA A 309 7.22 -23.21 5.93
C ALA A 309 6.39 -22.99 7.20
N SER A 310 5.71 -21.85 7.35
CA SER A 310 4.92 -21.51 8.54
C SER A 310 3.68 -22.39 8.73
N GLN A 311 3.08 -22.85 7.63
CA GLN A 311 1.94 -23.78 7.68
C GLN A 311 2.31 -25.20 8.16
N LYS A 312 3.60 -25.47 8.40
CA LYS A 312 4.11 -26.76 8.87
C LYS A 312 4.69 -26.61 10.27
N THR A 313 4.07 -27.21 11.27
CA THR A 313 4.71 -27.39 12.59
C THR A 313 5.55 -28.67 12.62
N VAL A 314 6.61 -28.66 13.43
CA VAL A 314 7.45 -29.83 13.70
C VAL A 314 7.11 -30.33 15.10
N GLN A 315 6.55 -31.54 15.21
CA GLN A 315 6.49 -32.22 16.50
C GLN A 315 7.82 -32.92 16.73
N TRP A 316 8.48 -32.61 17.84
CA TRP A 316 9.66 -33.36 18.30
C TRP A 316 9.18 -34.71 18.83
N MET A 317 9.79 -35.81 18.40
CA MET A 317 9.44 -37.12 18.96
C MET A 317 10.01 -37.25 20.36
N ASP A 318 9.22 -37.79 21.28
CA ASP A 318 9.74 -38.28 22.56
C ASP A 318 10.80 -39.35 22.32
N PHE A 319 11.86 -39.30 23.13
CA PHE A 319 13.03 -40.16 23.01
C PHE A 319 12.72 -41.62 23.42
N THR A 320 11.96 -42.35 22.62
CA THR A 320 11.89 -43.82 22.73
C THR A 320 12.98 -44.46 21.87
N GLN A 321 13.64 -45.49 22.42
CA GLN A 321 14.86 -46.16 21.93
C GLN A 321 15.04 -46.15 20.40
N GLN A 322 16.03 -45.38 19.91
CA GLN A 322 16.34 -45.24 18.48
C GLN A 322 17.71 -45.85 18.15
N THR A 323 17.84 -46.43 16.96
CA THR A 323 19.11 -46.98 16.46
C THR A 323 20.05 -45.86 15.96
N LEU A 324 21.37 -46.06 16.07
CA LEU A 324 22.42 -45.10 15.67
C LEU A 324 22.28 -44.56 14.23
N PRO A 325 21.93 -45.38 13.21
CA PRO A 325 21.71 -44.90 11.85
C PRO A 325 20.49 -43.98 11.73
N GLN A 326 19.42 -44.29 12.45
CA GLN A 326 18.23 -43.43 12.51
C GLN A 326 18.54 -42.11 13.22
N ARG A 327 19.38 -42.11 14.27
CA ARG A 327 19.87 -40.86 14.88
C ARG A 327 20.66 -40.00 13.90
N LEU A 328 21.55 -40.59 13.10
CA LEU A 328 22.36 -39.86 12.14
C LEU A 328 21.51 -39.25 11.00
N LEU A 329 20.58 -40.05 10.45
CA LEU A 329 19.65 -39.58 9.41
C LEU A 329 18.72 -38.48 9.95
N ARG A 330 18.26 -38.60 11.20
CA ARG A 330 17.38 -37.62 11.83
C ARG A 330 18.11 -36.38 12.37
N LEU A 331 19.44 -36.44 12.54
CA LEU A 331 20.28 -35.28 12.80
C LEU A 331 20.32 -34.35 11.57
N ILE A 332 20.31 -34.94 10.37
CA ILE A 332 20.36 -34.22 9.09
C ILE A 332 18.95 -33.90 8.57
N ALA A 333 17.98 -34.78 8.79
CA ALA A 333 16.60 -34.62 8.34
C ALA A 333 15.62 -35.31 9.33
N PRO A 334 15.21 -34.63 10.42
CA PRO A 334 14.28 -35.21 11.39
C PRO A 334 12.93 -35.58 10.76
N PRO A 335 12.23 -36.62 11.26
CA PRO A 335 10.95 -37.03 10.71
C PRO A 335 9.90 -35.99 11.08
N LEU A 336 9.48 -35.22 10.09
CA LEU A 336 8.54 -34.13 10.24
C LEU A 336 7.11 -34.68 10.13
N TYR A 337 6.42 -34.86 11.26
CA TYR A 337 4.95 -35.03 11.23
C TYR A 337 4.31 -33.68 10.95
N ARG A 338 3.83 -33.52 9.71
CA ARG A 338 3.25 -32.27 9.20
C ARG A 338 1.82 -32.14 9.69
N GLN A 339 1.59 -31.31 10.70
CA GLN A 339 0.24 -30.84 11.03
C GLN A 339 0.02 -29.42 10.50
N PRO A 340 -1.19 -29.09 9.99
CA PRO A 340 -1.50 -27.75 9.52
C PRO A 340 -1.50 -26.77 10.69
N CYS A 341 -0.69 -25.72 10.60
CA CYS A 341 -0.63 -24.65 11.60
C CYS A 341 -1.39 -23.41 11.10
N THR A 342 -2.53 -23.10 11.72
CA THR A 342 -3.32 -21.90 11.41
C THR A 342 -2.93 -20.68 12.25
N ALA A 343 -1.87 -20.77 13.06
CA ALA A 343 -1.50 -19.72 14.00
C ALA A 343 -0.88 -18.48 13.33
N ILE A 344 -0.29 -18.63 12.14
CA ILE A 344 0.35 -17.54 11.40
C ILE A 344 -0.41 -17.33 10.09
N GLY A 345 -1.07 -16.18 9.99
CA GLY A 345 -1.74 -15.74 8.77
C GLY A 345 -0.77 -15.13 7.75
N LEU A 346 -1.24 -14.98 6.52
CA LEU A 346 -0.48 -14.27 5.47
C LEU A 346 -0.22 -12.80 5.86
N SER A 347 -1.20 -12.14 6.49
CA SER A 347 -1.07 -10.75 6.95
C SER A 347 0.05 -10.57 7.98
N ASP A 348 0.28 -11.56 8.83
CA ASP A 348 1.33 -11.50 9.85
C ASP A 348 2.71 -11.53 9.18
N ILE A 349 2.88 -12.33 8.13
CA ILE A 349 4.13 -12.34 7.35
C ILE A 349 4.32 -11.00 6.62
N CYS A 350 3.27 -10.49 5.95
CA CYS A 350 3.35 -9.29 5.14
C CYS A 350 3.60 -8.00 5.93
N PHE A 351 3.14 -7.90 7.18
CA PHE A 351 3.29 -6.68 7.99
C PHE A 351 4.33 -6.80 9.10
N ASN A 352 4.57 -8.01 9.62
CA ASN A 352 5.47 -8.18 10.77
C ASN A 352 6.90 -8.49 10.35
N SER A 353 7.12 -9.12 9.18
CA SER A 353 8.47 -9.39 8.68
C SER A 353 9.20 -8.10 8.28
N ASP A 354 10.31 -7.80 8.95
CA ASP A 354 11.16 -6.64 8.64
C ASP A 354 11.72 -6.72 7.21
N ILE A 355 12.16 -7.91 6.79
CA ILE A 355 12.72 -8.15 5.46
C ILE A 355 11.65 -7.95 4.38
N PHE A 356 10.45 -8.51 4.59
CA PHE A 356 9.37 -8.36 3.61
C PHE A 356 8.95 -6.89 3.46
N VAL A 357 8.72 -6.20 4.58
CA VAL A 357 8.31 -4.79 4.54
C VAL A 357 9.38 -3.92 3.87
N LEU A 358 10.66 -4.15 4.16
CA LEU A 358 11.76 -3.43 3.52
C LEU A 358 11.82 -3.68 2.01
N LEU A 359 11.83 -4.95 1.59
CA LEU A 359 11.90 -5.31 0.17
C LEU A 359 10.68 -4.79 -0.59
N TYR A 360 9.48 -4.95 -0.04
CA TYR A 360 8.27 -4.45 -0.69
C TYR A 360 8.25 -2.93 -0.75
N THR A 361 8.63 -2.21 0.31
CA THR A 361 8.73 -0.75 0.28
C THR A 361 9.74 -0.27 -0.77
N LEU A 362 10.87 -0.96 -0.93
CA LEU A 362 11.82 -0.69 -2.00
C LEU A 362 11.18 -0.84 -3.38
N THR A 363 10.33 -1.85 -3.61
CA THR A 363 9.59 -1.98 -4.87
C THR A 363 8.63 -0.83 -5.13
N VAL A 364 8.02 -0.29 -4.08
CA VAL A 364 7.10 0.85 -4.18
C VAL A 364 7.89 2.08 -4.56
N LEU A 365 8.97 2.39 -3.85
CA LEU A 365 9.80 3.57 -4.12
C LEU A 365 10.44 3.56 -5.52
N LEU A 366 10.90 2.39 -6.00
CA LEU A 366 11.50 2.25 -7.32
C LEU A 366 10.50 2.44 -8.48
N ASP A 367 9.20 2.24 -8.22
CA ASP A 367 8.13 2.32 -9.22
C ASP A 367 7.26 3.59 -9.06
N GLU A 368 7.45 4.34 -7.97
CA GLU A 368 6.57 5.45 -7.57
C GLU A 368 6.59 6.60 -8.57
N GLU A 369 7.72 6.87 -9.23
CA GLU A 369 7.83 7.95 -10.21
C GLU A 369 6.79 7.82 -11.34
N ILE A 370 6.75 6.66 -12.01
CA ILE A 370 5.81 6.41 -13.10
C ILE A 370 4.38 6.31 -12.56
N SER A 371 4.20 5.64 -11.42
CA SER A 371 2.90 5.48 -10.75
C SER A 371 2.25 6.84 -10.43
N MET A 372 3.01 7.78 -9.88
CA MET A 372 2.53 9.10 -9.50
C MET A 372 2.13 9.93 -10.73
N ILE A 373 2.94 9.91 -11.79
CA ILE A 373 2.63 10.62 -13.04
C ILE A 373 1.37 10.06 -13.69
N TYR A 374 1.33 8.74 -13.83
CA TYR A 374 0.26 8.03 -14.50
C TYR A 374 -1.09 8.21 -13.78
N SER A 375 -1.11 7.93 -12.47
CA SER A 375 -2.32 8.04 -11.65
C SER A 375 -2.85 9.47 -11.60
N ARG A 376 -1.98 10.48 -11.59
CA ARG A 376 -2.41 11.89 -11.63
C ARG A 376 -3.10 12.24 -12.94
N ILE A 377 -2.52 11.85 -14.09
CA ILE A 377 -3.12 12.13 -15.40
C ILE A 377 -4.49 11.45 -15.49
N LEU A 378 -4.57 10.17 -15.10
CA LEU A 378 -5.84 9.44 -15.04
C LEU A 378 -6.87 10.11 -14.11
N ASN A 379 -6.45 10.50 -12.90
CA ASN A 379 -7.32 11.14 -11.91
C ASN A 379 -7.83 12.52 -12.38
N ARG A 380 -7.01 13.31 -13.08
CA ARG A 380 -7.42 14.64 -13.57
C ARG A 380 -8.60 14.54 -14.54
N TRP A 381 -8.52 13.61 -15.50
CA TRP A 381 -9.59 13.42 -16.48
C TRP A 381 -10.81 12.76 -15.85
N TYR A 382 -10.57 11.78 -14.97
CA TYR A 382 -11.62 11.07 -14.25
C TYR A 382 -12.41 11.96 -13.28
N ALA A 383 -11.77 12.92 -12.59
CA ALA A 383 -12.44 13.78 -11.60
C ALA A 383 -13.63 14.58 -12.17
N ASN A 384 -13.59 14.91 -13.47
CA ASN A 384 -14.68 15.59 -14.18
C ASN A 384 -15.41 14.66 -15.18
N SER A 385 -15.14 13.36 -15.08
CA SER A 385 -15.88 12.31 -15.79
C SER A 385 -16.96 11.73 -14.85
N GLY A 386 -17.99 11.09 -15.41
CA GLY A 386 -18.94 10.32 -14.60
C GLY A 386 -18.25 9.19 -13.82
N PHE A 387 -18.91 8.70 -12.77
CA PHE A 387 -18.37 7.61 -11.94
C PHE A 387 -18.08 6.34 -12.76
N ASP A 388 -16.87 5.81 -12.62
CA ASP A 388 -16.42 4.56 -13.22
C ASP A 388 -15.69 3.73 -12.14
N LEU A 389 -16.33 2.64 -11.73
CA LEU A 389 -15.81 1.74 -10.69
C LEU A 389 -14.45 1.15 -11.06
N TRP A 390 -14.18 0.88 -12.33
CA TRP A 390 -12.93 0.28 -12.76
C TRP A 390 -11.75 1.25 -12.61
N ILE A 391 -11.95 2.50 -12.99
CA ILE A 391 -10.94 3.56 -12.84
C ILE A 391 -10.66 3.81 -11.35
N GLU A 392 -11.68 3.85 -10.51
CA GLU A 392 -11.54 4.00 -9.06
C GLU A 392 -10.70 2.87 -8.45
N LEU A 393 -11.06 1.61 -8.73
CA LEU A 393 -10.31 0.46 -8.21
C LEU A 393 -8.85 0.46 -8.68
N ARG A 394 -8.60 0.95 -9.90
CA ARG A 394 -7.26 1.11 -10.45
C ARG A 394 -6.45 2.20 -9.74
N LEU A 395 -7.06 3.36 -9.48
CA LEU A 395 -6.43 4.44 -8.71
C LEU A 395 -6.15 4.00 -7.27
N MET A 396 -7.14 3.40 -6.61
CA MET A 396 -7.01 2.84 -5.25
C MET A 396 -5.89 1.81 -5.17
N SER A 397 -5.78 0.90 -6.14
CA SER A 397 -4.73 -0.12 -6.17
C SER A 397 -3.32 0.46 -6.35
N MET A 398 -3.14 1.55 -7.11
CA MET A 398 -1.83 2.23 -7.17
C MET A 398 -1.45 2.85 -5.81
N THR A 399 -2.41 3.44 -5.12
CA THR A 399 -2.18 4.06 -3.79
C THR A 399 -2.08 3.04 -2.66
N VAL A 400 -2.67 1.85 -2.79
CA VAL A 400 -2.61 0.80 -1.75
C VAL A 400 -1.18 0.36 -1.45
N ARG A 401 -0.28 0.52 -2.42
CA ARG A 401 1.17 0.28 -2.30
C ARG A 401 1.80 1.07 -1.14
N TRP A 402 1.27 2.24 -0.80
CA TRP A 402 1.79 3.08 0.27
C TRP A 402 1.46 2.54 1.67
N LEU A 403 0.62 1.51 1.78
CA LEU A 403 0.43 0.76 3.03
C LEU A 403 1.75 0.22 3.59
N TRP A 404 2.64 -0.26 2.72
CA TRP A 404 3.96 -0.74 3.14
C TRP A 404 4.91 0.39 3.50
N LEU A 405 4.75 1.58 2.90
CA LEU A 405 5.47 2.77 3.32
C LEU A 405 5.08 3.15 4.77
N ASN A 406 3.80 3.12 5.12
CA ASN A 406 3.35 3.30 6.51
C ASN A 406 3.97 2.26 7.45
N CYS A 407 3.96 0.98 7.05
CA CYS A 407 4.58 -0.10 7.83
C CYS A 407 6.08 0.14 8.05
N PHE A 408 6.79 0.55 7.00
CA PHE A 408 8.21 0.85 7.04
C PHE A 408 8.51 2.03 7.97
N LEU A 409 7.76 3.13 7.85
CA LEU A 409 7.91 4.30 8.73
C LEU A 409 7.71 3.94 10.20
N LEU A 410 6.70 3.10 10.50
CA LEU A 410 6.45 2.63 11.86
C LEU A 410 7.62 1.76 12.38
N LYS A 411 8.12 0.83 11.56
CA LYS A 411 9.26 -0.03 11.91
C LYS A 411 10.55 0.78 12.08
N ALA A 412 10.79 1.76 11.20
CA ALA A 412 11.92 2.67 11.31
C ALA A 412 11.84 3.51 12.59
N ALA A 413 10.66 4.04 12.95
CA ALA A 413 10.45 4.74 14.21
C ALA A 413 10.74 3.85 15.42
N LYS A 414 10.28 2.59 15.42
CA LYS A 414 10.59 1.63 16.48
C LYS A 414 12.09 1.34 16.58
N TRP A 415 12.75 1.15 15.44
CA TRP A 415 14.18 0.93 15.37
C TRP A 415 14.96 2.13 15.93
N MET A 416 14.57 3.35 15.58
CA MET A 416 15.14 4.57 16.16
C MET A 416 14.90 4.66 17.67
N CYS A 417 13.68 4.38 18.15
CA CYS A 417 13.39 4.35 19.59
C CYS A 417 14.24 3.31 20.33
N HIS A 418 14.46 2.14 19.75
CA HIS A 418 15.34 1.12 20.31
C HIS A 418 16.79 1.61 20.35
N PHE A 419 17.29 2.18 19.25
CA PHE A 419 18.65 2.74 19.17
C PHE A 419 18.90 3.84 20.20
N VAL A 420 17.91 4.73 20.43
CA VAL A 420 18.04 5.85 21.37
C VAL A 420 17.85 5.43 22.82
N SER A 421 16.88 4.55 23.12
CA SER A 421 16.51 4.25 24.50
C SER A 421 17.25 3.06 25.13
N MET A 422 17.95 2.22 24.35
CA MET A 422 18.55 0.94 24.78
C MET A 422 17.60 0.00 25.56
N ALA A 423 16.33 0.38 25.70
CA ALA A 423 15.30 -0.38 26.38
C ALA A 423 14.80 -1.45 25.41
N GLN A 424 15.18 -2.68 25.70
CA GLN A 424 14.67 -3.87 25.03
C GLN A 424 13.16 -4.03 25.32
N TYR A 425 12.42 -4.29 24.24
CA TYR A 425 11.03 -4.73 24.08
C TYR A 425 9.94 -4.22 25.05
N THR A 426 8.73 -4.18 24.47
CA THR A 426 7.46 -3.72 25.04
C THR A 426 7.26 -4.00 26.53
N GLY A 427 7.10 -2.94 27.32
CA GLY A 427 6.64 -3.01 28.72
C GLY A 427 7.04 -1.80 29.56
N THR A 428 8.25 -1.29 29.37
CA THR A 428 8.81 -0.17 30.16
C THR A 428 8.85 1.15 29.39
N ASN A 429 9.01 1.11 28.07
CA ASN A 429 9.06 2.29 27.21
C ASN A 429 7.66 2.65 26.67
N THR A 430 7.09 3.74 27.18
CA THR A 430 5.78 4.26 26.78
C THR A 430 5.72 4.65 25.30
N VAL A 431 6.83 5.14 24.74
CA VAL A 431 6.94 5.53 23.32
C VAL A 431 6.92 4.29 22.43
N MET A 432 7.65 3.23 22.80
CA MET A 432 7.62 1.96 22.08
C MET A 432 6.21 1.34 22.12
N GLY A 433 5.51 1.46 23.26
CA GLY A 433 4.10 1.07 23.38
C GLY A 433 3.18 1.85 22.44
N TRP A 434 3.40 3.17 22.30
CA TRP A 434 2.61 4.03 21.42
C TRP A 434 2.80 3.72 19.92
N LEU A 435 4.00 3.27 19.51
CA LEU A 435 4.28 2.87 18.13
C LEU A 435 3.69 1.50 17.72
N ASN A 436 2.84 0.90 18.55
CA ASN A 436 2.19 -0.37 18.24
C ASN A 436 0.69 -0.19 17.98
N PHE A 437 0.22 -0.68 16.83
CA PHE A 437 -1.20 -0.84 16.59
C PHE A 437 -1.76 -2.01 17.43
N SER A 438 -2.99 -1.86 17.89
CA SER A 438 -3.73 -2.88 18.64
C SER A 438 -4.19 -4.04 17.76
N SER A 439 -4.37 -3.82 16.45
CA SER A 439 -4.78 -4.86 15.49
C SER A 439 -4.40 -4.50 14.06
N VAL A 440 -4.34 -5.52 13.19
CA VAL A 440 -4.05 -5.37 11.75
C VAL A 440 -5.12 -4.52 11.03
N THR A 441 -6.34 -4.46 11.56
CA THR A 441 -7.42 -3.60 11.04
C THR A 441 -6.98 -2.13 10.93
N TRP A 442 -6.30 -1.60 11.94
CA TRP A 442 -5.80 -0.22 11.91
C TRP A 442 -4.72 0.01 10.87
N MET A 443 -3.93 -1.03 10.58
CA MET A 443 -2.96 -0.98 9.49
C MET A 443 -3.69 -0.83 8.16
N TYR A 444 -4.70 -1.65 7.88
CA TYR A 444 -5.50 -1.52 6.65
C TYR A 444 -6.20 -0.17 6.55
N LEU A 445 -6.76 0.35 7.65
CA LEU A 445 -7.41 1.66 7.66
C LEU A 445 -6.43 2.82 7.39
N SER A 446 -5.12 2.61 7.58
CA SER A 446 -4.09 3.62 7.29
C SER A 446 -3.96 4.02 5.83
N VAL A 447 -4.54 3.25 4.93
CA VAL A 447 -4.54 3.56 3.50
C VAL A 447 -5.65 4.54 3.10
N LEU A 448 -6.70 4.72 3.91
CA LEU A 448 -7.89 5.48 3.49
C LEU A 448 -7.56 6.93 3.12
N LEU A 449 -6.76 7.62 3.95
CA LEU A 449 -6.29 8.97 3.62
C LEU A 449 -5.23 8.99 2.50
N LEU A 450 -4.60 7.85 2.22
CA LEU A 450 -3.63 7.72 1.14
C LEU A 450 -4.30 7.55 -0.23
N PHE A 451 -5.57 7.17 -0.28
CA PHE A 451 -6.36 7.20 -1.53
C PHE A 451 -6.50 8.62 -2.09
N GLU A 452 -6.51 9.63 -1.21
CA GLU A 452 -6.53 11.05 -1.58
C GLU A 452 -5.16 11.61 -1.97
N ARG A 453 -4.14 10.76 -2.21
CA ARG A 453 -2.78 11.21 -2.58
C ARG A 453 -2.79 12.18 -3.77
N ASN A 454 -3.53 11.86 -4.82
CA ASN A 454 -3.57 12.69 -6.02
C ASN A 454 -4.26 14.03 -5.75
N ALA A 455 -5.39 14.02 -5.04
CA ALA A 455 -6.10 15.22 -4.63
C ALA A 455 -5.24 16.11 -3.73
N PHE A 456 -4.46 15.51 -2.83
CA PHE A 456 -3.53 16.23 -1.96
C PHE A 456 -2.42 16.94 -2.76
N VAL A 457 -1.85 16.28 -3.77
CA VAL A 457 -0.84 16.91 -4.65
C VAL A 457 -1.44 18.04 -5.48
N GLU A 458 -2.64 17.86 -6.04
CA GLU A 458 -3.32 18.93 -6.78
C GLU A 458 -3.74 20.09 -5.87
N PHE A 459 -4.15 19.81 -4.63
CA PHE A 459 -4.42 20.83 -3.63
C PHE A 459 -3.16 21.64 -3.31
N GLY A 460 -1.99 20.99 -3.18
CA GLY A 460 -0.73 21.70 -2.96
C GLY A 460 -0.33 22.59 -4.14
N ASN A 461 -0.75 22.24 -5.35
CA ASN A 461 -0.45 22.97 -6.59
C ASN A 461 -1.70 23.66 -7.18
N SER A 462 -2.67 24.05 -6.36
CA SER A 462 -3.95 24.60 -6.85
C SER A 462 -3.85 26.06 -7.30
N VAL A 463 -2.90 26.82 -6.76
CA VAL A 463 -2.69 28.24 -7.08
C VAL A 463 -1.67 28.35 -8.21
N ILE A 464 -2.17 28.34 -9.45
CA ILE A 464 -1.36 28.31 -10.66
C ILE A 464 -1.75 29.37 -11.69
N VAL A 465 -0.78 29.74 -12.52
CA VAL A 465 -1.00 30.56 -13.72
C VAL A 465 -0.04 30.09 -14.80
N ASP A 466 -0.53 29.98 -16.02
CA ASP A 466 0.31 29.63 -17.18
C ASP A 466 0.81 30.92 -17.86
N LEU A 467 2.12 30.99 -18.03
CA LEU A 467 2.79 32.01 -18.82
C LEU A 467 2.99 31.47 -20.24
N HIS A 468 2.31 32.08 -21.22
CA HIS A 468 2.30 31.58 -22.60
C HIS A 468 3.38 32.23 -23.46
N SER A 469 3.85 31.51 -24.49
CA SER A 469 4.79 32.04 -25.49
C SER A 469 4.24 33.22 -26.29
N THR A 470 2.92 33.37 -26.36
CA THR A 470 2.24 34.52 -26.98
C THR A 470 2.29 35.78 -26.12
N THR A 471 2.58 35.66 -24.82
CA THR A 471 2.65 36.80 -23.88
C THR A 471 4.08 37.32 -23.70
N GLN A 472 5.06 36.42 -23.54
CA GLN A 472 6.48 36.77 -23.51
C GLN A 472 7.32 35.65 -24.11
N ASN A 473 8.58 35.97 -24.45
CA ASN A 473 9.55 34.94 -24.81
C ASN A 473 9.90 34.08 -23.59
N LEU A 474 9.71 32.76 -23.69
CA LEU A 474 9.94 31.79 -22.61
C LEU A 474 11.40 31.30 -22.53
N ASP A 475 12.28 31.66 -23.48
CA ASP A 475 13.67 31.16 -23.54
C ASP A 475 14.50 31.52 -22.30
N ALA A 476 14.16 32.62 -21.61
CA ALA A 476 14.84 33.05 -20.39
C ALA A 476 14.26 32.39 -19.12
N THR A 477 13.04 31.86 -19.20
CA THR A 477 12.34 31.25 -18.07
C THR A 477 12.73 29.79 -17.95
N TYR A 478 13.34 29.40 -16.84
CA TYR A 478 13.76 28.02 -16.61
C TYR A 478 13.04 27.41 -15.40
N VAL A 479 12.91 26.08 -15.41
CA VAL A 479 12.28 25.31 -14.32
C VAL A 479 13.35 24.50 -13.62
N PHE A 480 13.54 24.75 -12.33
CA PHE A 480 14.39 23.92 -11.48
C PHE A 480 13.69 22.61 -11.14
N PHE A 481 14.45 21.52 -11.13
CA PHE A 481 13.92 20.21 -10.78
C PHE A 481 13.32 20.15 -9.37
N PHE A 482 13.91 20.85 -8.39
CA PHE A 482 13.39 20.88 -7.01
C PHE A 482 12.09 21.66 -6.86
N ASP A 483 11.87 22.69 -7.70
CA ASP A 483 10.62 23.47 -7.74
C ASP A 483 9.56 22.84 -8.64
N SER A 484 9.89 21.70 -9.27
CA SER A 484 9.02 21.00 -10.20
C SER A 484 7.74 20.49 -9.54
N TRP A 485 6.70 20.29 -10.35
CA TRP A 485 5.35 19.90 -9.92
C TRP A 485 5.31 18.82 -8.83
N TYR A 486 6.10 17.75 -8.97
CA TYR A 486 6.08 16.64 -8.01
C TYR A 486 7.07 16.82 -6.87
N VAL A 487 8.31 17.26 -7.16
CA VAL A 487 9.38 17.30 -6.16
C VAL A 487 9.04 18.32 -5.06
N ARG A 488 8.46 19.46 -5.42
CA ARG A 488 8.00 20.47 -4.44
C ARG A 488 6.92 19.96 -3.50
N ALA A 489 6.11 18.98 -3.95
CA ALA A 489 5.01 18.42 -3.18
C ALA A 489 5.46 17.29 -2.24
N LEU A 490 6.64 16.70 -2.47
CA LEU A 490 7.15 15.57 -1.66
C LEU A 490 7.28 15.91 -0.16
N PRO A 491 7.81 17.07 0.27
CA PRO A 491 7.91 17.39 1.69
C PRO A 491 6.55 17.48 2.38
N THR A 492 5.57 18.12 1.73
CA THR A 492 4.22 18.24 2.29
C THR A 492 3.48 16.91 2.26
N LEU A 493 3.71 16.08 1.25
CA LEU A 493 3.16 14.73 1.15
C LEU A 493 3.75 13.82 2.23
N ALA A 494 5.06 13.90 2.48
CA ALA A 494 5.71 13.18 3.58
C ALA A 494 5.14 13.59 4.94
N ALA A 495 4.94 14.89 5.16
CA ALA A 495 4.28 15.40 6.37
C ALA A 495 2.84 14.86 6.50
N GLY A 496 2.09 14.81 5.39
CA GLY A 496 0.76 14.21 5.34
C GLY A 496 0.73 12.73 5.70
N VAL A 497 1.66 11.94 5.15
CA VAL A 497 1.80 10.50 5.47
C VAL A 497 2.14 10.28 6.95
N ILE A 498 3.10 11.04 7.48
CA ILE A 498 3.48 10.95 8.91
C ILE A 498 2.31 11.38 9.80
N GLY A 499 1.61 12.46 9.44
CA GLY A 499 0.42 12.94 10.16
C GLY A 499 -0.71 11.91 10.16
N ASN A 500 -0.98 11.27 9.02
CA ASN A 500 -1.95 10.17 8.89
C ASN A 500 -1.59 9.00 9.82
N LEU A 501 -0.33 8.55 9.79
CA LEU A 501 0.15 7.46 10.64
C LEU A 501 0.02 7.81 12.13
N ALA A 502 0.47 9.00 12.53
CA ALA A 502 0.39 9.47 13.91
C ALA A 502 -1.07 9.64 14.39
N GLY A 503 -1.94 10.19 13.55
CA GLY A 503 -3.36 10.37 13.84
C GLY A 503 -4.08 9.04 14.04
N LEU A 504 -3.79 8.04 13.21
CA LEU A 504 -4.36 6.71 13.35
C LEU A 504 -3.83 5.94 14.54
N LEU A 505 -2.54 6.07 14.86
CA LEU A 505 -2.00 5.52 16.12
C LEU A 505 -2.71 6.16 17.31
N ALA A 506 -2.86 7.48 17.33
CA ALA A 506 -3.58 8.17 18.40
C ALA A 506 -5.03 7.70 18.51
N LEU A 507 -5.74 7.57 17.39
CA LEU A 507 -7.13 7.11 17.34
C LEU A 507 -7.25 5.66 17.85
N ASP A 508 -6.34 4.77 17.44
CA ASP A 508 -6.29 3.40 17.93
C ASP A 508 -6.10 3.34 19.44
N HIS A 509 -5.12 4.08 19.97
CA HIS A 509 -4.86 4.14 21.41
C HIS A 509 -6.01 4.75 22.20
N ILE A 510 -6.76 5.70 21.63
CA ILE A 510 -7.95 6.29 22.27
C ILE A 510 -9.09 5.26 22.31
N VAL A 511 -9.37 4.59 21.20
CA VAL A 511 -10.48 3.62 21.08
C VAL A 511 -10.18 2.36 21.90
N ASN A 512 -8.94 1.88 21.90
CA ASN A 512 -8.53 0.64 22.54
C ASN A 512 -7.80 0.84 23.89
N ARG A 513 -7.88 2.04 24.49
CA ARG A 513 -7.24 2.40 25.77
C ARG A 513 -7.54 1.42 26.92
N ASN A 514 -8.75 0.86 26.95
CA ASN A 514 -9.19 -0.10 27.97
C ASN A 514 -8.67 -1.53 27.71
N HIS A 515 -8.31 -1.85 26.46
CA HIS A 515 -7.67 -3.13 26.10
C HIS A 515 -6.16 -3.11 26.31
N LEU A 516 -5.55 -1.92 26.32
CA LEU A 516 -4.12 -1.71 26.58
C LEU A 516 -3.70 -2.02 28.03
N THR A 517 -4.57 -1.76 28.99
CA THR A 517 -4.36 -2.04 30.42
C THR A 517 -4.81 -3.43 30.87
N SER A 518 -5.49 -4.21 30.02
CA SER A 518 -6.04 -5.53 30.37
C SER A 518 -5.18 -6.73 29.93
N PHE A 519 -3.96 -6.48 29.46
CA PHE A 519 -2.90 -7.49 29.37
C PHE A 519 -1.83 -7.28 30.46
N GLY A 520 -2.26 -6.93 31.66
CA GLY A 520 -2.01 -7.79 32.80
C GLY A 520 -3.37 -8.39 33.12
N LEU A 521 -3.48 -9.72 33.20
CA LEU A 521 -4.65 -10.33 33.84
C LEU A 521 -4.95 -9.51 35.12
N PRO A 522 -6.18 -9.08 35.42
CA PRO A 522 -6.49 -8.81 36.80
C PRO A 522 -6.17 -10.12 37.51
N GLU A 523 -5.06 -10.16 38.24
CA GLU A 523 -4.70 -11.31 39.06
C GLU A 523 -5.94 -11.56 39.89
N GLN A 524 -6.70 -12.59 39.55
CA GLN A 524 -7.82 -13.01 40.35
C GLN A 524 -7.16 -13.75 41.50
N PRO A 525 -7.03 -13.14 42.69
CA PRO A 525 -6.17 -13.68 43.73
C PRO A 525 -6.69 -15.04 44.25
N HIS A 526 -7.92 -15.41 43.89
CA HIS A 526 -8.50 -16.72 44.15
C HIS A 526 -7.98 -17.83 43.23
N VAL A 527 -7.62 -17.54 41.96
CA VAL A 527 -7.08 -18.54 41.02
C VAL A 527 -5.61 -18.85 41.34
N MET A 528 -4.81 -17.82 41.67
CA MET A 528 -3.45 -18.01 42.17
C MET A 528 -3.41 -18.75 43.51
N ARG A 529 -4.36 -18.46 44.42
CA ARG A 529 -4.52 -19.22 45.67
C ARG A 529 -4.96 -20.66 45.42
N ALA A 530 -5.80 -20.92 44.42
CA ALA A 530 -6.21 -22.28 44.05
C ALA A 530 -5.05 -23.09 43.46
N LEU A 531 -4.21 -22.48 42.62
CA LEU A 531 -3.00 -23.11 42.06
C LEU A 531 -1.94 -23.39 43.12
N ALA A 532 -1.70 -22.45 44.05
CA ALA A 532 -0.81 -22.66 45.18
C ALA A 532 -1.35 -23.72 46.17
N ALA A 533 -2.67 -23.78 46.37
CA ALA A 533 -3.31 -24.80 47.20
C ALA A 533 -3.30 -26.19 46.54
N ALA A 534 -3.34 -26.27 45.20
CA ALA A 534 -3.26 -27.53 44.46
C ALA A 534 -1.86 -28.15 44.54
N THR A 535 -0.80 -27.33 44.50
CA THR A 535 0.59 -27.82 44.66
C THR A 535 0.90 -28.25 46.10
N TYR A 536 0.22 -27.66 47.10
CA TYR A 536 0.39 -28.07 48.50
C TYR A 536 -0.30 -29.41 48.85
N LYS A 537 -1.25 -29.88 48.01
CA LYS A 537 -1.95 -31.16 48.24
C LYS A 537 -1.23 -32.39 47.65
N SER A 538 -0.14 -32.22 46.90
CA SER A 538 0.64 -33.33 46.34
C SER A 538 1.72 -33.90 47.28
N LYS A 539 1.90 -33.33 48.49
CA LYS A 539 2.78 -33.91 49.53
C LYS A 539 2.03 -34.03 50.84
N SER A 540 1.32 -35.14 51.03
CA SER A 540 0.94 -35.62 52.36
C SER A 540 1.86 -36.78 52.74
N PRO A 541 2.58 -36.70 53.88
CA PRO A 541 3.23 -37.84 54.51
C PRO A 541 2.21 -38.63 55.36
N HIS A 542 2.23 -39.95 55.24
CA HIS A 542 1.45 -40.86 56.10
C HIS A 542 1.81 -40.70 57.58
N PRO A 543 0.83 -40.74 58.51
CA PRO A 543 1.07 -40.70 59.95
C PRO A 543 1.07 -42.11 60.56
N HIS A 544 1.94 -42.37 61.52
CA HIS A 544 1.64 -43.32 62.60
C HIS A 544 2.12 -42.79 63.95
N ARG A 545 1.20 -42.91 64.91
CA ARG A 545 1.19 -42.39 66.28
C ARG A 545 1.53 -43.54 67.22
N GLY A 546 2.43 -43.31 68.18
CA GLY A 546 2.71 -44.20 69.31
C GLY A 546 3.40 -43.42 70.42
N ASN A 547 2.76 -43.39 71.58
CA ASN A 547 3.04 -42.52 72.74
C ASN A 547 3.75 -43.35 73.83
N ARG A 548 4.77 -42.76 74.51
CA ARG A 548 5.21 -42.98 75.92
C ARG A 548 5.65 -44.41 76.35
N ASP A 549 6.70 -44.68 77.14
CA ASP A 549 7.26 -44.00 78.32
C ASP A 549 8.74 -44.41 78.59
N ASN A 550 9.43 -43.51 79.30
CA ASN A 550 10.44 -43.70 80.36
C ASN A 550 11.89 -44.22 80.15
N LYS A 551 12.79 -43.38 80.71
CA LYS A 551 13.98 -43.65 81.57
C LYS A 551 15.39 -43.74 80.97
N SER A 552 16.11 -42.64 81.22
CA SER A 552 17.46 -42.48 81.80
C SER A 552 18.66 -43.32 81.35
N ALA A 553 19.69 -42.55 81.00
CA ALA A 553 21.09 -42.65 81.43
C ALA A 553 22.06 -43.58 80.68
N THR A 554 23.23 -42.95 80.46
CA THR A 554 24.60 -43.47 80.38
C THR A 554 25.09 -44.20 79.13
N GLU A 555 26.09 -43.55 78.52
CA GLU A 555 27.42 -44.04 78.15
C GLU A 555 27.60 -45.15 77.09
N ASP A 556 28.48 -44.78 76.16
CA ASP A 556 29.61 -45.54 75.63
C ASP A 556 29.45 -46.58 74.49
N VAL A 557 30.20 -46.24 73.42
CA VAL A 557 31.25 -47.06 72.78
C VAL A 557 30.83 -48.12 71.73
N GLU A 558 31.28 -47.81 70.51
CA GLU A 558 31.91 -48.66 69.48
C GLU A 558 31.16 -49.67 68.59
N GLU A 559 31.54 -49.55 67.31
CA GLU A 559 32.00 -50.62 66.42
C GLU A 559 31.00 -51.38 65.52
N SER A 560 30.98 -50.93 64.25
CA SER A 560 31.41 -51.70 63.06
C SER A 560 30.53 -52.77 62.43
N GLN A 561 30.47 -52.64 61.10
CA GLN A 561 30.48 -53.70 60.08
C GLN A 561 29.27 -54.65 60.02
N ARG A 562 28.89 -55.25 58.89
CA ARG A 562 29.17 -55.09 57.46
C ARG A 562 28.44 -56.27 56.84
N SER A 563 27.47 -56.00 55.96
CA SER A 563 27.11 -56.86 54.81
C SER A 563 26.63 -58.30 55.18
N THR A 564 26.05 -59.13 54.33
CA THR A 564 26.06 -59.26 52.88
C THR A 564 24.98 -60.28 52.52
N ALA A 565 24.30 -60.06 51.38
CA ALA A 565 23.97 -61.06 50.36
C ALA A 565 23.07 -62.28 50.76
N THR A 566 22.41 -63.05 49.88
CA THR A 566 22.69 -63.41 48.49
C THR A 566 21.46 -64.14 47.91
N THR A 567 21.14 -63.88 46.63
CA THR A 567 20.70 -64.79 45.54
C THR A 567 19.78 -66.01 45.76
N GLY A 568 18.85 -66.21 44.81
CA GLY A 568 18.51 -67.55 44.30
C GLY A 568 17.11 -67.71 43.67
N PRO A 569 16.95 -68.13 42.39
CA PRO A 569 15.71 -68.00 41.60
C PRO A 569 14.92 -69.32 41.43
N ARG A 570 13.64 -69.27 41.02
CA ARG A 570 12.90 -70.48 40.59
C ARG A 570 11.65 -70.27 39.68
N ILE A 571 11.78 -70.75 38.43
CA ILE A 571 10.86 -71.58 37.60
C ILE A 571 9.53 -71.01 37.03
N VAL A 572 9.44 -71.12 35.69
CA VAL A 572 8.35 -71.02 34.67
C VAL A 572 7.74 -72.46 34.47
N PRO A 573 6.54 -72.78 33.90
CA PRO A 573 5.66 -72.06 32.95
C PRO A 573 4.14 -72.07 33.28
N ASP A 574 3.34 -71.23 32.62
CA ASP A 574 2.30 -71.76 31.72
C ASP A 574 1.81 -70.71 30.71
N MET A 575 1.39 -71.23 29.57
CA MET A 575 1.04 -70.56 28.32
C MET A 575 -0.48 -70.58 28.19
N ASP A 576 -1.15 -69.43 28.11
CA ASP A 576 -2.38 -69.34 27.31
C ASP A 576 -2.83 -67.90 27.03
N ASP A 577 -3.62 -67.84 25.98
CA ASP A 577 -3.71 -66.79 24.98
C ASP A 577 -4.56 -65.55 25.33
N THR A 578 -4.17 -64.45 24.70
CA THR A 578 -4.93 -63.25 24.29
C THR A 578 -6.26 -62.88 24.97
N SER A 579 -6.26 -61.76 25.72
CA SER A 579 -7.04 -60.53 25.44
C SER A 579 -7.14 -59.65 26.69
N ARG A 580 -6.40 -58.53 26.73
CA ARG A 580 -6.70 -57.44 27.66
C ARG A 580 -6.31 -56.09 27.07
N THR A 581 -7.37 -55.33 26.86
CA THR A 581 -7.47 -53.89 26.61
C THR A 581 -6.45 -53.11 27.42
N GLU A 582 -5.43 -52.54 26.77
CA GLU A 582 -4.60 -51.51 27.39
C GLU A 582 -5.35 -50.18 27.36
N THR A 583 -5.75 -49.75 28.56
CA THR A 583 -6.17 -48.40 28.87
C THR A 583 -5.05 -47.43 28.53
N VAL A 584 -5.26 -46.62 27.48
CA VAL A 584 -4.45 -45.44 27.18
C VAL A 584 -4.59 -44.45 28.33
N SER A 585 -3.60 -44.36 29.21
CA SER A 585 -3.47 -43.24 30.13
C SER A 585 -2.89 -42.06 29.36
N SER A 586 -3.76 -41.22 28.80
CA SER A 586 -3.37 -39.91 28.25
C SER A 586 -2.96 -38.98 29.40
N SER A 587 -1.68 -38.98 29.78
CA SER A 587 -1.14 -37.85 30.54
C SER A 587 -0.99 -36.69 29.57
N SER A 588 -2.01 -35.84 29.48
CA SER A 588 -1.93 -34.54 28.83
C SER A 588 -0.83 -33.73 29.50
N GLU A 589 0.32 -33.62 28.84
CA GLU A 589 1.48 -32.91 29.36
C GLU A 589 1.22 -31.40 29.30
N LEU A 590 1.15 -30.76 30.46
CA LEU A 590 0.76 -29.37 30.60
C LEU A 590 1.95 -28.47 30.23
N HIS A 591 1.77 -27.60 29.24
CA HIS A 591 2.76 -26.61 28.83
C HIS A 591 2.36 -25.22 29.32
N VAL A 592 3.31 -24.46 29.84
CA VAL A 592 3.09 -23.12 30.38
C VAL A 592 3.89 -22.12 29.55
N VAL A 593 3.20 -21.12 29.02
CA VAL A 593 3.83 -19.97 28.36
C VAL A 593 4.09 -18.91 29.42
N VAL A 594 5.35 -18.55 29.60
CA VAL A 594 5.78 -17.53 30.55
C VAL A 594 6.56 -16.44 29.84
N GLN A 595 6.31 -15.20 30.23
CA GLN A 595 7.07 -14.04 29.77
C GLN A 595 8.13 -13.72 30.82
N ASP A 596 9.41 -13.66 30.44
CA ASP A 596 10.46 -13.25 31.37
C ASP A 596 10.46 -11.73 31.61
N ARG A 597 11.36 -11.26 32.49
CA ARG A 597 11.53 -9.84 32.79
C ARG A 597 12.04 -9.01 31.60
N GLU A 598 12.57 -9.67 30.58
CA GLU A 598 13.12 -9.09 29.35
C GLU A 598 12.08 -9.11 28.21
N GLY A 599 10.89 -9.66 28.46
CA GLY A 599 9.76 -9.70 27.53
C GLY A 599 9.78 -10.90 26.58
N HIS A 600 10.73 -11.83 26.71
CA HIS A 600 10.80 -13.04 25.91
C HIS A 600 9.74 -14.05 26.35
N MET A 601 9.05 -14.63 25.37
CA MET A 601 8.04 -15.65 25.58
C MET A 601 8.70 -17.03 25.56
N HIS A 602 8.72 -17.67 26.71
CA HIS A 602 9.28 -18.99 26.94
C HIS A 602 8.17 -20.02 27.00
N VAL A 603 8.32 -21.11 26.26
CA VAL A 603 7.45 -22.28 26.42
C VAL A 603 8.16 -23.26 27.33
N ILE A 604 7.56 -23.52 28.47
CA ILE A 604 8.12 -24.35 29.53
C ILE A 604 7.25 -25.58 29.72
N ASN A 605 7.87 -26.76 29.73
CA ASN A 605 7.17 -28.02 29.98
C ASN A 605 6.83 -28.21 31.48
N ALA A 606 6.12 -29.29 31.81
CA ALA A 606 5.76 -29.63 33.19
C ALA A 606 6.98 -29.80 34.13
N GLU A 607 8.16 -30.07 33.58
CA GLU A 607 9.43 -30.20 34.32
C GLU A 607 10.23 -28.89 34.46
N LYS A 608 9.66 -27.75 34.05
CA LYS A 608 10.33 -26.44 34.07
C LYS A 608 11.53 -26.30 33.12
N ARG A 609 11.59 -27.10 32.06
CA ARG A 609 12.63 -26.97 31.01
C ARG A 609 12.14 -26.08 29.87
N GLU A 610 13.01 -25.17 29.45
CA GLU A 610 12.78 -24.24 28.35
C GLU A 610 12.88 -24.97 27.00
N MET A 611 11.87 -24.83 26.15
CA MET A 611 11.91 -25.32 24.78
C MET A 611 12.49 -24.23 23.87
N GLN A 612 13.68 -24.46 23.30
CA GLN A 612 14.29 -23.52 22.35
C GLN A 612 13.44 -23.42 21.07
N ALA A 613 12.66 -22.35 20.95
CA ALA A 613 11.93 -22.01 19.73
C ALA A 613 12.84 -21.26 18.74
N LEU A 614 12.73 -21.57 17.44
CA LEU A 614 13.35 -20.77 16.39
C LEU A 614 12.80 -19.35 16.47
N ALA A 615 13.68 -18.36 16.60
CA ALA A 615 13.35 -16.96 16.81
C ALA A 615 12.41 -16.41 15.72
N VAL A 616 11.11 -16.36 16.01
CA VAL A 616 10.17 -15.47 15.33
C VAL A 616 10.07 -14.24 16.21
N GLU A 617 10.75 -13.17 15.80
CA GLU A 617 10.70 -11.89 16.47
C GLU A 617 9.34 -11.23 16.17
N VAL A 618 8.34 -11.50 17.00
CA VAL A 618 6.99 -10.97 16.86
C VAL A 618 6.96 -9.52 17.33
N LYS A 619 7.48 -8.60 16.51
CA LYS A 619 7.51 -7.15 16.81
C LYS A 619 6.15 -6.45 16.65
N ILE A 620 5.14 -7.16 16.16
CA ILE A 620 3.75 -6.69 16.03
C ILE A 620 2.85 -7.92 16.15
N LEU A 621 2.22 -8.14 17.30
CA LEU A 621 0.95 -8.87 17.42
C LEU A 621 0.43 -8.66 18.83
N ARG A 622 -0.74 -8.05 18.95
CA ARG A 622 -1.48 -7.92 20.20
C ARG A 622 -2.68 -8.88 20.29
N ASP A 623 -2.97 -9.65 19.23
CA ASP A 623 -4.20 -10.47 19.13
C ASP A 623 -3.94 -11.86 18.48
N THR A 624 -2.89 -12.60 18.86
CA THR A 624 -2.83 -14.05 18.54
C THR A 624 -3.51 -14.85 19.64
N ASN A 625 -4.74 -15.31 19.37
CA ASN A 625 -5.35 -16.37 20.16
C ASN A 625 -4.62 -17.69 19.86
N ILE A 626 -3.66 -18.05 20.69
CA ILE A 626 -3.07 -19.40 20.65
C ILE A 626 -4.09 -20.33 21.30
N LEU A 627 -4.78 -21.10 20.47
CA LEU A 627 -5.66 -22.17 20.92
C LEU A 627 -4.77 -23.35 21.31
N LEU A 628 -4.42 -23.44 22.59
CA LEU A 628 -3.79 -24.63 23.14
C LEU A 628 -4.87 -25.73 23.19
N GLY A 629 -4.66 -26.79 22.41
CA GLY A 629 -5.55 -27.95 22.32
C GLY A 629 -5.61 -28.75 23.61
#